data_AF-A0A136KM57-F1
#
_entry.id   AF-A0A136KM57-F1
#
_cell.length_a   1.000
_cell.length_b   1.000
_cell.length_c   1.000
_cell.angle_alpha   90.00
_cell.angle_beta   90.00
_cell.angle_gamma   90.00
#
_symmetry.space_group_name_H-M   'P 1'
#
loop_
_entity.id
_entity.type
_entity.pdbx_description
1 polymer ?
#
loop_
_entity_poly.entity_id
_entity_poly.type
_entity_poly.pdbx_seq_one_letter_code
_entity_poly.pdbx_strand_id
1 'polypeptide(L)'
;MSSRRGRSGEVLAEVLLEETEGAEFPWPPSWDKRSATASLPGPDLIGFFRAEGNECFLFGEVKSSDAEDVRASVINGDDGLRRQIERLLSSEDRRQLLISWLCVRAKGQGWQQTFDRCLAVYLASPSQGAVVGVLVRGRDPEEADLQPVRSIAEGQNSPYRVLLVGYYLPVQVAELPKVLRGTAERP
;
A
#
# COMPACT_ATOMS: atom_id res chain seq x y z
N MET A 1 -0.29 -8.77 -20.55
CA MET A 1 -0.87 -7.40 -20.48
C MET A 1 -1.36 -7.00 -19.07
N SER A 2 -0.84 -7.62 -18.00
CA SER A 2 -1.31 -7.41 -16.61
C SER A 2 -0.54 -6.33 -15.82
N SER A 3 0.72 -6.04 -16.20
CA SER A 3 1.65 -5.26 -15.35
C SER A 3 1.46 -3.73 -15.32
N ARG A 4 0.63 -3.15 -16.20
CA ARG A 4 0.42 -1.68 -16.23
C ARG A 4 -0.81 -1.20 -15.45
N ARG A 5 -1.80 -2.06 -15.24
CA ARG A 5 -3.05 -1.70 -14.54
C ARG A 5 -2.84 -1.60 -13.03
N GLY A 6 -2.20 -2.61 -12.42
CA GLY A 6 -1.86 -2.60 -10.99
C GLY A 6 -1.08 -1.35 -10.59
N ARG A 7 -0.09 -0.99 -11.40
CA ARG A 7 0.74 0.20 -11.18
C ARG A 7 -0.02 1.53 -11.15
N SER A 8 -1.12 1.67 -11.90
CA SER A 8 -1.91 2.93 -11.86
C SER A 8 -2.74 3.02 -10.57
N GLY A 9 -3.22 1.88 -10.06
CA GLY A 9 -3.90 1.83 -8.78
C GLY A 9 -2.96 1.96 -7.59
N GLU A 10 -1.75 1.39 -7.66
CA GLU A 10 -0.69 1.55 -6.64
C GLU A 10 -0.30 3.03 -6.47
N VAL A 11 0.01 3.72 -7.57
CA VAL A 11 0.36 5.16 -7.53
C VAL A 11 -0.81 5.99 -6.99
N LEU A 12 -2.05 5.69 -7.39
CA LEU A 12 -3.21 6.40 -6.86
C LEU A 12 -3.38 6.13 -5.36
N ALA A 13 -3.20 4.89 -4.92
CA ALA A 13 -3.28 4.52 -3.52
C ALA A 13 -2.21 5.24 -2.70
N GLU A 14 -0.97 5.34 -3.18
CA GLU A 14 0.09 6.12 -2.52
C GLU A 14 -0.35 7.56 -2.27
N VAL A 15 -0.75 8.27 -3.33
CA VAL A 15 -1.17 9.68 -3.23
C VAL A 15 -2.35 9.85 -2.27
N LEU A 16 -3.38 9.01 -2.39
CA LEU A 16 -4.57 9.15 -1.55
C LEU A 16 -4.27 8.80 -0.09
N LEU A 17 -3.41 7.83 0.20
CA LEU A 17 -3.02 7.50 1.57
C LEU A 17 -2.20 8.63 2.21
N GLU A 18 -1.36 9.34 1.46
CA GLU A 18 -0.66 10.53 1.95
C GLU A 18 -1.63 11.66 2.28
N GLU A 19 -2.62 11.88 1.42
CA GLU A 19 -3.61 12.96 1.59
C GLU A 19 -4.63 12.67 2.69
N THR A 20 -5.05 11.40 2.88
CA THR A 20 -6.19 11.08 3.78
C THR A 20 -5.81 10.34 5.05
N GLU A 21 -4.74 9.54 5.05
CA GLU A 21 -4.47 8.60 6.16
C GLU A 21 -3.20 8.92 6.98
N GLY A 22 -2.44 9.94 6.59
CA GLY A 22 -1.17 10.28 7.27
C GLY A 22 -0.03 9.30 6.94
N ALA A 23 -0.12 8.64 5.79
CA ALA A 23 1.02 7.94 5.20
C ALA A 23 2.06 8.93 4.65
N GLU A 24 3.30 8.49 4.53
CA GLU A 24 4.36 9.23 3.86
C GLU A 24 5.20 8.25 3.02
N PHE A 25 5.29 8.50 1.72
CA PHE A 25 6.05 7.71 0.76
C PHE A 25 7.16 8.60 0.17
N PRO A 26 8.26 8.81 0.90
CA PRO A 26 9.20 9.90 0.63
C PRO A 26 10.17 9.64 -0.53
N TRP A 27 10.04 8.51 -1.24
CA TRP A 27 10.92 8.21 -2.36
C TRP A 27 10.39 8.82 -3.66
N PRO A 28 11.29 9.20 -4.59
CA PRO A 28 10.87 9.65 -5.91
C PRO A 28 10.09 8.56 -6.67
N PRO A 29 9.04 8.90 -7.43
CA PRO A 29 8.31 7.94 -8.28
C PRO A 29 9.20 7.18 -9.28
N SER A 30 10.38 7.72 -9.61
CA SER A 30 11.38 7.05 -10.44
C SER A 30 11.96 5.76 -9.82
N TRP A 31 11.88 5.62 -8.49
CA TRP A 31 12.37 4.45 -7.75
C TRP A 31 11.36 3.31 -7.70
N ASP A 32 10.08 3.62 -7.89
CA ASP A 32 9.02 2.66 -8.13
C ASP A 32 9.19 1.94 -9.50
N LYS A 33 10.20 2.31 -10.30
CA LYS A 33 10.72 1.42 -11.35
C LYS A 33 11.39 0.19 -10.71
N ARG A 34 10.63 -0.63 -9.97
CA ARG A 34 10.83 -2.08 -9.92
C ARG A 34 11.14 -2.47 -11.36
N SER A 35 12.36 -2.93 -11.60
CA SER A 35 12.75 -3.39 -12.92
C SER A 35 11.67 -4.38 -13.36
N ALA A 36 11.32 -4.38 -14.64
CA ALA A 36 10.35 -5.34 -15.20
C ALA A 36 10.75 -6.82 -14.99
N THR A 37 11.85 -7.08 -14.29
CA THR A 37 12.47 -8.36 -13.96
C THR A 37 12.55 -8.67 -12.46
N ALA A 38 12.35 -7.72 -11.55
CA ALA A 38 12.40 -7.96 -10.11
C ALA A 38 11.00 -8.15 -9.53
N SER A 39 10.37 -9.26 -9.87
CA SER A 39 9.15 -9.75 -9.22
C SER A 39 9.51 -10.41 -7.88
N LEU A 40 10.07 -9.65 -6.93
CA LEU A 40 10.10 -10.16 -5.57
C LEU A 40 8.67 -10.08 -5.02
N PRO A 41 8.10 -11.19 -4.53
CA PRO A 41 6.81 -11.16 -3.85
C PRO A 41 6.99 -10.40 -2.53
N GLY A 42 6.69 -9.11 -2.56
CA GLY A 42 6.69 -8.19 -1.43
C GLY A 42 5.44 -7.32 -1.50
N PRO A 43 5.00 -6.71 -0.38
CA PRO A 43 3.93 -5.72 -0.40
C PRO A 43 4.15 -4.70 -1.50
N ASP A 44 3.05 -4.20 -2.03
CA ASP A 44 3.07 -3.13 -3.02
C ASP A 44 3.66 -1.85 -2.43
N LEU A 45 3.41 -1.57 -1.13
CA LEU A 45 3.81 -0.33 -0.45
C LEU A 45 4.70 -0.57 0.78
N ILE A 46 5.71 0.28 1.01
CA ILE A 46 6.43 0.39 2.30
C ILE A 46 6.76 1.85 2.64
N GLY A 47 5.99 2.51 3.49
CA GLY A 47 6.18 3.92 3.83
C GLY A 47 6.50 4.18 5.30
N PHE A 48 6.30 5.43 5.69
CA PHE A 48 6.12 5.82 7.08
C PHE A 48 4.66 6.07 7.37
N PHE A 49 4.30 5.93 8.63
CA PHE A 49 2.96 6.22 9.10
C PHE A 49 3.04 7.12 10.32
N ARG A 50 2.28 8.22 10.31
CA ARG A 50 2.18 9.14 11.44
C ARG A 50 0.77 9.13 12.00
N ALA A 51 0.61 8.62 13.20
CA ALA A 51 -0.66 8.68 13.92
C ALA A 51 -0.42 9.01 15.39
N GLU A 52 -1.19 9.96 15.91
CA GLU A 52 -1.24 10.30 17.34
C GLU A 52 0.14 10.64 17.94
N GLY A 53 1.01 11.27 17.16
CA GLY A 53 2.36 11.67 17.59
C GLY A 53 3.41 10.55 17.53
N ASN A 54 3.04 9.34 17.09
CA ASN A 54 3.98 8.24 16.85
C ASN A 54 4.29 8.11 15.35
N GLU A 55 5.55 7.79 15.04
CA GLU A 55 6.01 7.46 13.70
C GLU A 55 6.45 5.98 13.66
N CYS A 56 5.97 5.23 12.67
CA CYS A 56 6.38 3.84 12.48
C CYS A 56 6.41 3.47 10.99
N PHE A 57 6.90 2.27 10.67
CA PHE A 57 6.80 1.78 9.30
C PHE A 57 5.36 1.44 8.92
N LEU A 58 4.99 1.81 7.69
CA LEU A 58 3.78 1.39 7.01
C LEU A 58 4.12 0.27 6.02
N PHE A 59 3.37 -0.83 6.03
CA PHE A 59 3.44 -1.87 5.01
C PHE A 59 2.09 -1.98 4.32
N GLY A 60 2.03 -2.09 2.99
CA GLY A 60 0.74 -2.08 2.31
C GLY A 60 0.63 -3.02 1.12
N GLU A 61 -0.58 -3.53 0.91
CA GLU A 61 -0.96 -4.27 -0.28
C GLU A 61 -2.06 -3.50 -1.01
N VAL A 62 -1.93 -3.37 -2.33
CA VAL A 62 -2.90 -2.67 -3.17
C VAL A 62 -3.47 -3.65 -4.18
N LYS A 63 -4.80 -3.82 -4.16
CA LYS A 63 -5.50 -4.53 -5.22
C LYS A 63 -6.35 -3.57 -6.02
N SER A 64 -6.31 -3.73 -7.34
CA SER A 64 -7.14 -2.94 -8.26
C SER A 64 -8.03 -3.88 -9.06
N SER A 65 -9.33 -3.56 -9.16
CA SER A 65 -10.25 -4.36 -9.96
C SER A 65 -11.49 -3.59 -10.43
N ASP A 66 -11.82 -3.82 -11.70
CA ASP A 66 -13.06 -3.37 -12.35
C ASP A 66 -14.12 -4.49 -12.39
N ALA A 67 -13.82 -5.71 -11.91
CA ALA A 67 -14.71 -6.87 -12.00
C ALA A 67 -15.93 -6.74 -11.08
N GLU A 68 -17.13 -7.16 -11.51
CA GLU A 68 -18.35 -7.03 -10.70
C GLU A 68 -18.23 -7.64 -9.31
N ASP A 69 -17.67 -8.85 -9.19
CA ASP A 69 -17.37 -9.48 -7.91
C ASP A 69 -15.85 -9.63 -7.72
N VAL A 70 -15.36 -9.04 -6.64
CA VAL A 70 -13.95 -9.06 -6.24
C VAL A 70 -13.68 -10.00 -5.07
N ARG A 71 -14.72 -10.50 -4.39
CA ARG A 71 -14.57 -11.19 -3.10
C ARG A 71 -13.83 -12.50 -3.25
N ALA A 72 -14.16 -13.30 -4.25
CA ALA A 72 -13.55 -14.62 -4.43
C ALA A 72 -12.08 -14.54 -4.88
N SER A 73 -11.77 -13.65 -5.81
CA SER A 73 -10.46 -13.62 -6.49
C SER A 73 -9.51 -12.57 -5.91
N VAL A 74 -9.98 -11.33 -5.75
CA VAL A 74 -9.15 -10.18 -5.36
C VAL A 74 -8.97 -10.11 -3.84
N ILE A 75 -10.02 -10.43 -3.09
CA ILE A 75 -10.02 -10.34 -1.62
C ILE A 75 -9.57 -11.66 -1.00
N ASN A 76 -10.26 -12.77 -1.32
CA ASN A 76 -10.04 -14.08 -0.70
C ASN A 76 -9.15 -15.03 -1.52
N GLY A 77 -8.74 -14.65 -2.74
CA GLY A 77 -7.92 -15.51 -3.61
C GLY A 77 -6.54 -15.83 -3.02
N ASP A 78 -5.79 -16.72 -3.67
CA ASP A 78 -4.51 -17.29 -3.16
C ASP A 78 -3.45 -16.23 -2.85
N ASP A 79 -3.46 -15.15 -3.63
CA ASP A 79 -2.72 -13.93 -3.38
C ASP A 79 -3.65 -12.71 -3.25
N GLY A 80 -4.83 -12.96 -2.69
CA GLY A 80 -5.83 -11.93 -2.41
C GLY A 80 -5.41 -11.03 -1.24
N LEU A 81 -6.06 -9.87 -1.17
CA LEU A 81 -5.79 -8.82 -0.19
C LEU A 81 -5.71 -9.36 1.24
N ARG A 82 -6.64 -10.25 1.62
CA ARG A 82 -6.71 -10.86 2.95
C ARG A 82 -5.39 -11.55 3.34
N ARG A 83 -4.95 -12.49 2.51
CA ARG A 83 -3.77 -13.31 2.78
C ARG A 83 -2.49 -12.49 2.77
N GLN A 84 -2.41 -11.47 1.92
CA GLN A 84 -1.24 -10.59 1.87
C GLN A 84 -1.14 -9.74 3.14
N ILE A 85 -2.25 -9.18 3.64
CA ILE A 85 -2.28 -8.48 4.94
C ILE A 85 -1.90 -9.42 6.09
N GLU A 86 -2.49 -10.61 6.15
CA GLU A 86 -2.15 -11.62 7.18
C GLU A 86 -0.66 -11.99 7.14
N ARG A 87 -0.08 -12.12 5.93
CA ARG A 87 1.37 -12.33 5.73
C ARG A 87 2.19 -11.14 6.21
N LEU A 88 1.77 -9.90 5.95
CA LEU A 88 2.47 -8.69 6.43
C LEU A 88 2.45 -8.60 7.95
N LEU A 89 1.36 -9.00 8.60
CA LEU A 89 1.23 -9.02 10.05
C LEU A 89 2.07 -10.14 10.68
N SER A 90 2.10 -11.32 10.08
CA SER A 90 2.75 -12.51 10.66
C SER A 90 4.23 -12.70 10.30
N SER A 91 4.69 -12.20 9.15
CA SER A 91 6.05 -12.47 8.65
C SER A 91 7.01 -11.33 8.95
N GLU A 92 7.81 -11.50 10.00
CA GLU A 92 8.89 -10.57 10.34
C GLU A 92 9.97 -10.52 9.24
N ASP A 93 10.39 -11.67 8.71
CA ASP A 93 11.40 -11.75 7.63
C ASP A 93 10.99 -10.89 6.41
N ARG A 94 9.70 -10.91 6.05
CA ARG A 94 9.19 -10.12 4.94
C ARG A 94 9.26 -8.62 5.22
N ARG A 95 8.93 -8.20 6.45
CA ARG A 95 9.05 -6.80 6.88
C ARG A 95 10.51 -6.36 6.94
N GLN A 96 11.38 -7.17 7.53
CA GLN A 96 12.82 -6.88 7.58
C GLN A 96 13.42 -6.77 6.19
N LEU A 97 13.02 -7.63 5.25
CA LEU A 97 13.42 -7.51 3.86
C LEU A 97 13.08 -6.11 3.34
N LEU A 98 11.82 -5.69 3.42
CA LEU A 98 11.40 -4.37 2.91
C LEU A 98 12.11 -3.20 3.61
N ILE A 99 12.25 -3.28 4.94
CA ILE A 99 12.99 -2.28 5.71
C ILE A 99 14.44 -2.20 5.20
N SER A 100 15.08 -3.34 4.89
CA SER A 100 16.43 -3.35 4.32
C SER A 100 16.49 -2.68 2.94
N TRP A 101 15.47 -2.86 2.09
CA TRP A 101 15.35 -2.17 0.81
C TRP A 101 15.26 -0.66 0.99
N LEU A 102 14.47 -0.20 1.97
CA LEU A 102 14.33 1.22 2.28
C LEU A 102 15.60 1.78 2.94
N CYS A 103 16.26 1.02 3.82
CA CYS A 103 17.49 1.37 4.52
C CYS A 103 18.62 1.76 3.57
N VAL A 104 18.88 0.92 2.56
CA VAL A 104 19.91 1.20 1.55
C VAL A 104 19.65 2.53 0.83
N ARG A 105 18.38 2.89 0.68
CA ARG A 105 17.93 4.09 -0.04
C ARG A 105 17.82 5.33 0.84
N ALA A 106 17.68 5.17 2.16
CA ALA A 106 17.57 6.25 3.12
C ALA A 106 18.85 7.08 3.22
N LYS A 107 20.01 6.46 3.00
CA LYS A 107 21.31 7.09 3.19
C LYS A 107 21.46 8.36 2.34
N GLY A 108 21.69 9.49 3.02
CA GLY A 108 21.90 10.79 2.39
C GLY A 108 20.63 11.46 1.86
N GLN A 109 19.45 10.92 2.18
CA GLN A 109 18.17 11.51 1.79
C GLN A 109 17.61 12.41 2.90
N GLY A 110 16.78 13.39 2.52
CA GLY A 110 16.14 14.31 3.48
C GLY A 110 15.23 13.62 4.50
N TRP A 111 14.77 12.41 4.20
CA TRP A 111 13.89 11.60 5.04
C TRP A 111 14.63 10.53 5.87
N GLN A 112 15.97 10.51 5.84
CA GLN A 112 16.77 9.54 6.61
C GLN A 112 16.44 9.58 8.11
N GLN A 113 16.23 10.77 8.68
CA GLN A 113 15.90 10.91 10.09
C GLN A 113 14.54 10.26 10.46
N THR A 114 13.55 10.33 9.57
CA THR A 114 12.27 9.64 9.75
C THR A 114 12.44 8.13 9.65
N PHE A 115 13.27 7.66 8.70
CA PHE A 115 13.65 6.26 8.62
C PHE A 115 14.29 5.76 9.92
N ASP A 116 15.27 6.48 10.45
CA ASP A 116 16.00 6.10 11.66
C ASP A 116 15.06 6.04 12.89
N ARG A 117 14.11 6.98 13.00
CA ARG A 117 13.07 6.98 14.05
C ARG A 117 12.14 5.77 13.93
N CYS A 118 11.63 5.48 12.74
CA CYS A 118 10.78 4.32 12.49
C CYS A 118 11.54 3.00 12.73
N LEU A 119 12.82 2.94 12.36
CA LEU A 119 13.69 1.79 12.61
C LEU A 119 13.91 1.56 14.11
N ALA A 120 14.13 2.62 14.89
CA ALA A 120 14.27 2.50 16.34
C ALA A 120 13.00 1.92 16.98
N VAL A 121 11.82 2.38 16.56
CA VAL A 121 10.52 1.82 17.01
C VAL A 121 10.40 0.35 16.62
N TYR A 122 10.70 0.00 15.37
CA TYR A 122 10.63 -1.37 14.89
C TYR A 122 11.60 -2.32 15.61
N LEU A 123 12.82 -1.88 15.90
CA LEU A 123 13.80 -2.70 16.63
C LEU A 123 13.44 -2.87 18.10
N ALA A 124 12.81 -1.86 18.72
CA ALA A 124 12.32 -1.96 20.10
C ALA A 124 11.09 -2.88 20.20
N SER A 125 10.22 -2.87 19.19
CA SER A 125 9.03 -3.72 19.11
C SER A 125 8.73 -4.07 17.63
N PRO A 126 9.19 -5.23 17.12
CA PRO A 126 8.98 -5.65 15.73
C PRO A 126 7.52 -5.95 15.38
N SER A 127 6.64 -5.84 16.36
CA SER A 127 5.20 -6.01 16.23
C SER A 127 4.46 -4.67 16.22
N GLN A 128 5.16 -3.55 16.45
CA GLN A 128 4.60 -2.21 16.40
C GLN A 128 4.82 -1.59 15.01
N GLY A 129 3.73 -1.23 14.35
CA GLY A 129 3.76 -0.65 13.00
C GLY A 129 2.36 -0.41 12.46
N ALA A 130 2.28 -0.08 11.17
CA ALA A 130 1.01 0.01 10.46
C ALA A 130 1.00 -0.95 9.26
N VAL A 131 -0.14 -1.60 9.03
CA VAL A 131 -0.42 -2.37 7.81
C VAL A 131 -1.65 -1.77 7.14
N VAL A 132 -1.57 -1.51 5.84
CA VAL A 132 -2.70 -1.00 5.06
C VAL A 132 -3.10 -1.97 3.95
N GLY A 133 -4.38 -2.28 3.88
CA GLY A 133 -4.99 -2.95 2.73
C GLY A 133 -5.78 -1.97 1.91
N VAL A 134 -5.40 -1.79 0.64
CA VAL A 134 -6.11 -0.90 -0.27
C VAL A 134 -6.81 -1.68 -1.38
N LEU A 135 -8.08 -1.35 -1.60
CA LEU A 135 -8.83 -1.78 -2.78
C LEU A 135 -9.17 -0.55 -3.64
N VAL A 136 -8.69 -0.53 -4.88
CA VAL A 136 -9.02 0.51 -5.87
C VAL A 136 -10.02 -0.06 -6.88
N ARG A 137 -11.13 0.66 -7.07
CA ARG A 137 -12.28 0.24 -7.85
C ARG A 137 -12.76 1.34 -8.78
N GLY A 138 -13.13 0.98 -10.00
CA GLY A 138 -13.74 1.90 -10.95
C GLY A 138 -15.26 1.79 -11.04
N ARG A 139 -15.94 1.95 -9.90
CA ARG A 139 -17.41 1.89 -9.76
C ARG A 139 -17.84 2.50 -8.42
N ASP A 140 -19.15 2.52 -8.18
CA ASP A 140 -19.74 2.97 -6.92
C ASP A 140 -19.29 2.15 -5.69
N PRO A 141 -19.18 2.77 -4.50
CA PRO A 141 -18.81 2.10 -3.26
C PRO A 141 -19.75 0.94 -2.87
N GLU A 142 -19.16 -0.19 -2.47
CA GLU A 142 -19.90 -1.33 -1.93
C GLU A 142 -19.19 -1.86 -0.67
N GLU A 143 -19.80 -1.67 0.50
CA GLU A 143 -19.22 -2.09 1.80
C GLU A 143 -18.86 -3.59 1.83
N ALA A 144 -19.65 -4.40 1.10
CA ALA A 144 -19.45 -5.83 1.00
C ALA A 144 -18.13 -6.24 0.32
N ASP A 145 -17.43 -5.32 -0.35
CA ASP A 145 -16.14 -5.59 -0.98
C ASP A 145 -15.03 -5.82 0.06
N LEU A 146 -14.98 -5.00 1.11
CA LEU A 146 -13.96 -5.10 2.16
C LEU A 146 -14.43 -5.85 3.40
N GLN A 147 -15.73 -6.17 3.49
CA GLN A 147 -16.26 -6.91 4.62
C GLN A 147 -15.54 -8.22 4.94
N PRO A 148 -15.06 -9.03 3.97
CA PRO A 148 -14.32 -10.26 4.27
C PRO A 148 -12.97 -10.05 4.97
N VAL A 149 -12.38 -8.85 4.89
CA VAL A 149 -11.09 -8.51 5.52
C VAL A 149 -11.24 -7.67 6.78
N ARG A 150 -12.44 -7.15 7.05
CA ARG A 150 -12.73 -6.28 8.19
C ARG A 150 -12.30 -6.86 9.53
N SER A 151 -12.50 -8.16 9.75
CA SER A 151 -12.11 -8.83 11.00
C SER A 151 -10.61 -8.80 11.28
N ILE A 152 -9.76 -8.66 10.24
CA ILE A 152 -8.31 -8.49 10.42
C ILE A 152 -8.02 -7.10 11.01
N ALA A 153 -8.76 -6.08 10.58
CA ALA A 153 -8.60 -4.73 11.12
C ALA A 153 -9.20 -4.58 12.53
N GLU A 154 -10.33 -5.24 12.77
CA GLU A 154 -11.02 -5.21 14.07
C GLU A 154 -10.43 -6.18 15.10
N GLY A 155 -9.46 -7.02 14.73
CA GLY A 155 -8.75 -7.91 15.64
C GLY A 155 -7.90 -7.13 16.63
N GLN A 156 -8.51 -6.65 17.72
CA GLN A 156 -7.95 -5.69 18.69
C GLN A 156 -6.71 -6.13 19.49
N ASN A 157 -6.13 -7.30 19.23
CA ASN A 157 -4.90 -7.75 19.90
C ASN A 157 -3.66 -7.67 19.02
N SER A 158 -3.75 -7.06 17.83
CA SER A 158 -2.57 -6.79 17.03
C SER A 158 -1.87 -5.52 17.51
N PRO A 159 -0.56 -5.57 17.86
CA PRO A 159 0.25 -4.37 18.07
C PRO A 159 0.47 -3.54 16.79
N TYR A 160 0.03 -4.07 15.63
CA TYR A 160 -0.08 -3.30 14.39
C TYR A 160 -1.41 -2.57 14.31
N ARG A 161 -1.34 -1.30 13.92
CA ARG A 161 -2.51 -0.60 13.38
C ARG A 161 -2.83 -1.15 12.00
N VAL A 162 -4.04 -1.66 11.80
CA VAL A 162 -4.47 -2.14 10.49
C VAL A 162 -5.47 -1.16 9.91
N LEU A 163 -5.17 -0.64 8.72
CA LEU A 163 -6.06 0.23 7.94
C LEU A 163 -6.60 -0.56 6.74
N LEU A 164 -7.90 -0.43 6.49
CA LEU A 164 -8.53 -0.99 5.29
C LEU A 164 -9.22 0.17 4.58
N VAL A 165 -8.80 0.43 3.34
CA VAL A 165 -9.26 1.59 2.58
C VAL A 165 -9.77 1.15 1.22
N GLY A 166 -10.97 1.59 0.87
CA GLY A 166 -11.57 1.41 -0.45
C GLY A 166 -11.60 2.73 -1.20
N TYR A 167 -10.88 2.82 -2.31
CA TYR A 167 -10.94 3.97 -3.22
C TYR A 167 -11.81 3.63 -4.42
N TYR A 168 -12.93 4.34 -4.54
CA TYR A 168 -13.95 4.10 -5.56
C TYR A 168 -13.99 5.29 -6.52
N LEU A 169 -13.82 5.00 -7.80
CA LEU A 169 -13.65 5.98 -8.86
C LEU A 169 -14.85 5.96 -9.80
N PRO A 170 -15.23 7.12 -10.36
CA PRO A 170 -16.32 7.21 -11.34
C PRO A 170 -15.92 6.64 -12.72
N VAL A 171 -14.70 6.14 -12.87
CA VAL A 171 -14.12 5.60 -14.11
C VAL A 171 -13.41 4.30 -13.81
N GLN A 172 -13.32 3.41 -14.81
CA GLN A 172 -12.56 2.17 -14.66
C GLN A 172 -11.09 2.45 -14.34
N VAL A 173 -10.48 1.62 -13.47
CA VAL A 173 -9.07 1.79 -13.09
C VAL A 173 -8.16 1.73 -14.32
N ALA A 174 -8.52 0.91 -15.31
CA ALA A 174 -7.82 0.82 -16.59
C ALA A 174 -7.84 2.12 -17.42
N GLU A 175 -8.78 3.03 -17.16
CA GLU A 175 -8.96 4.30 -17.86
C GLU A 175 -8.28 5.48 -17.17
N LEU A 176 -7.80 5.31 -15.93
CA LEU A 176 -7.09 6.34 -15.17
C LEU A 176 -6.01 7.07 -15.99
N PRO A 177 -5.10 6.38 -16.72
CA PRO A 177 -4.07 7.09 -17.48
C PRO A 177 -4.62 7.97 -18.62
N LYS A 178 -5.82 7.68 -19.12
CA LYS A 178 -6.48 8.51 -20.14
C LYS A 178 -7.13 9.74 -19.51
N VAL A 179 -7.83 9.53 -18.39
CA VAL A 179 -8.56 10.59 -17.67
C VAL A 179 -7.60 11.62 -17.07
N LEU A 180 -6.45 11.17 -16.54
CA LEU A 180 -5.45 12.03 -15.91
C LEU A 180 -4.53 12.75 -16.91
N ARG A 181 -4.61 12.45 -18.21
CA ARG A 181 -3.82 13.13 -19.25
C ARG A 181 -4.54 14.38 -19.74
N GLY A 182 -4.12 15.55 -19.29
CA GLY A 182 -4.39 16.82 -19.98
C GLY A 182 -3.35 17.07 -21.06
N THR A 183 -3.76 17.19 -22.33
CA THR A 183 -2.88 17.72 -23.39
C THR A 183 -3.03 19.23 -23.44
N ALA A 184 -2.02 19.96 -22.98
CA ALA A 184 -1.83 21.34 -23.40
C ALA A 184 -1.13 21.29 -24.76
N GLU A 185 -1.87 21.45 -25.86
CA GLU A 185 -1.22 21.90 -27.09
C GLU A 185 -0.62 23.28 -26.79
N ARG A 186 0.71 23.39 -26.88
CA ARG A 186 1.35 24.71 -26.87
C ARG A 186 0.86 25.46 -28.11
N PRO A 187 0.49 26.74 -27.99
CA PRO A 187 0.18 27.58 -29.14
C PRO A 187 1.36 27.67 -30.11
#